data_AF-A0A976E1I6-F1
#
_entry.id   AF-A0A976E1I6-F1
#
_cell.length_a   1.000
_cell.length_b   1.000
_cell.length_c   1.000
_cell.angle_alpha   90.00
_cell.angle_beta   90.00
_cell.angle_gamma   90.00
#
_symmetry.space_group_name_H-M   'P 1'
#
loop_
_entity.id
_entity.type
_entity.pdbx_description
1 polymer ?
#
loop_
_entity_poly.entity_id
_entity_poly.type
_entity_poly.pdbx_seq_one_letter_code
_entity_poly.pdbx_strand_id
1 'polypeptide(L)' 'MSLDTPAKGCRDTPVLKERGQREVFCGLTGIVWLHRKMQDAFFLVVGSRTCAHLLQSAAGVMIFA' A
#
# COMPACT_ATOMS: atom_id res chain seq x y z
N MET A 1 44.60 1.23 -18.67
CA MET A 1 43.76 1.58 -17.50
C MET A 1 42.32 1.39 -17.92
N SER A 2 41.77 0.19 -17.70
CA SER A 2 40.35 -0.06 -17.88
C SER A 2 39.71 -0.08 -16.51
N LEU A 3 38.76 0.82 -16.30
CA LEU A 3 37.93 0.91 -15.10
C LEU A 3 36.97 -0.28 -15.07
N ASP A 4 37.32 -1.33 -14.34
CA ASP A 4 36.37 -2.32 -13.86
C ASP A 4 35.41 -1.63 -12.88
N THR A 5 34.35 -1.04 -13.43
CA THR A 5 33.23 -0.54 -12.65
C THR A 5 32.45 -1.77 -12.19
N PRO A 6 32.33 -2.06 -10.89
CA PRO A 6 31.54 -3.20 -10.45
C PRO A 6 30.11 -2.99 -10.93
N ALA A 7 29.55 -3.97 -11.64
CA ALA A 7 28.16 -3.96 -12.07
C ALA A 7 27.26 -3.88 -10.83
N LYS A 8 26.95 -2.66 -10.39
CA LYS A 8 26.04 -2.34 -9.29
C LYS A 8 24.61 -2.65 -9.73
N GLY A 9 24.17 -3.89 -9.58
CA GLY A 9 22.79 -4.26 -9.84
C GLY A 9 22.40 -5.54 -9.13
N CYS A 10 21.21 -5.55 -8.51
CA CYS A 10 20.64 -6.75 -7.89
C CYS A 10 19.93 -7.64 -8.92
N ARG A 11 20.42 -7.68 -10.16
CA ARG A 11 19.76 -8.37 -11.28
C ARG A 11 19.76 -9.89 -11.07
N ASP A 12 20.88 -10.41 -10.59
CA ASP A 12 21.11 -11.84 -10.37
C ASP A 12 21.05 -12.22 -8.88
N THR A 13 20.71 -11.28 -8.00
CA THR A 13 20.59 -11.54 -6.56
C THR A 13 19.34 -12.37 -6.29
N PRO A 14 19.45 -13.57 -5.71
CA PRO A 14 18.29 -14.40 -5.42
C PRO A 14 17.42 -13.76 -4.32
N VAL A 15 16.16 -13.46 -4.64
CA VAL A 15 15.19 -12.94 -3.67
C VAL A 15 14.60 -14.08 -2.84
N LEU A 16 14.83 -14.06 -1.52
CA LEU A 16 14.20 -14.98 -0.59
C LEU A 16 12.70 -14.66 -0.49
N LYS A 17 11.84 -15.66 -0.75
CA LYS A 17 10.38 -15.50 -0.70
C LYS A 17 9.84 -16.12 0.59
N GLU A 18 9.54 -15.28 1.57
CA GLU A 18 9.03 -15.73 2.87
C GLU A 18 7.49 -15.69 2.94
N ARG A 19 6.93 -16.72 3.58
CA ARG A 19 5.49 -16.84 3.90
C ARG A 19 5.36 -17.02 5.41
N GLY A 20 4.31 -16.43 5.99
CA GLY A 20 4.10 -16.44 7.43
C GLY A 20 3.18 -15.30 7.85
N GLN A 21 3.19 -14.98 9.14
CA GLN A 21 2.46 -13.83 9.68
C GLN A 21 3.03 -12.53 9.10
N ARG A 22 2.14 -11.62 8.71
CA ARG A 22 2.49 -10.34 8.11
C ARG A 22 1.71 -9.23 8.78
N GLU A 23 2.43 -8.26 9.33
CA GLU A 23 1.86 -7.04 9.88
C GLU A 23 1.88 -5.97 8.79
N VAL A 24 0.90 -6.05 7.90
CA VAL A 24 0.77 -5.16 6.74
C VAL A 24 -0.61 -4.56 6.68
N PHE A 25 -0.72 -3.36 6.16
CA PHE A 25 -2.02 -2.78 5.86
C PHE A 25 -2.65 -3.44 4.64
N CYS A 26 -3.98 -3.53 4.62
CA CYS A 26 -4.71 -3.90 3.42
C CYS A 26 -4.69 -2.77 2.39
N GLY A 27 -4.83 -3.09 1.11
CA GLY A 27 -4.78 -2.11 0.02
C GLY A 27 -5.79 -0.96 0.10
N LEU A 28 -6.84 -1.10 0.92
CA LEU A 28 -7.81 -0.03 1.18
C LEU A 28 -7.15 1.23 1.77
N THR A 29 -6.05 1.10 2.54
CA THR A 29 -5.30 2.28 3.02
C THR A 29 -4.78 3.16 1.87
N GLY A 30 -4.55 2.61 0.67
CA GLY A 30 -4.16 3.40 -0.50
C GLY A 30 -5.22 4.41 -0.94
N ILE A 31 -6.51 4.12 -0.67
CA ILE A 31 -7.63 5.01 -0.98
C ILE A 31 -7.49 6.33 -0.23
N VAL A 32 -6.92 6.33 0.98
CA VAL A 32 -6.72 7.55 1.78
C VAL A 32 -5.90 8.59 1.04
N TRP A 33 -4.80 8.17 0.41
CA TRP A 33 -3.97 9.05 -0.40
C TRP A 33 -4.64 9.39 -1.73
N LEU A 34 -5.25 8.41 -2.40
CA LEU A 34 -5.94 8.59 -3.67
C LEU A 34 -7.10 9.60 -3.59
N HIS A 35 -7.90 9.50 -2.53
CA HIS A 35 -8.99 10.42 -2.21
C HIS A 35 -8.49 11.86 -2.07
N ARG A 36 -7.30 12.05 -1.47
CA ARG A 36 -6.71 13.40 -1.38
C ARG A 36 -6.25 13.93 -2.73
N LYS A 37 -5.75 13.06 -3.62
CA LYS A 37 -5.21 13.44 -4.93
C LYS A 37 -6.32 13.73 -5.95
N MET A 38 -7.44 13.02 -5.88
CA MET A 38 -8.60 13.17 -6.77
C MET A 38 -9.83 13.53 -5.93
N GLN A 39 -9.97 14.81 -5.61
CA GLN A 39 -11.04 15.33 -4.73
C GLN A 39 -12.45 15.18 -5.33
N ASP A 40 -12.55 15.05 -6.66
CA ASP A 40 -13.82 14.81 -7.38
C ASP A 40 -14.15 13.32 -7.57
N ALA A 41 -13.34 12.41 -7.01
CA ALA A 41 -13.57 10.98 -7.09
C ALA A 41 -14.19 10.45 -5.80
N PHE A 42 -15.26 9.66 -5.94
CA PHE A 42 -15.88 8.93 -4.83
C PHE A 42 -15.43 7.47 -4.80
N PHE A 43 -15.06 6.98 -3.62
CA PHE A 43 -14.63 5.59 -3.42
C PHE A 43 -15.67 4.85 -2.57
N LEU A 44 -16.53 4.07 -3.23
CA LEU A 44 -17.49 3.20 -2.55
C LEU A 44 -16.85 1.86 -2.21
N VAL A 45 -16.62 1.59 -0.92
CA VAL A 45 -16.07 0.32 -0.44
C VAL A 45 -17.22 -0.57 0.05
N VAL A 46 -17.41 -1.72 -0.61
CA VAL A 46 -18.35 -2.76 -0.17
C VAL A 46 -17.59 -3.77 0.67
N GLY A 47 -17.85 -3.80 1.98
CA GLY A 47 -17.09 -4.64 2.91
C GLY A 47 -17.75 -4.74 4.29
N SER A 48 -16.98 -5.19 5.28
CA SER A 48 -17.45 -5.30 6.67
C SER A 48 -17.17 -4.04 7.48
N ARG A 49 -17.72 -3.99 8.71
CA ARG A 49 -17.39 -2.94 9.70
C ARG A 49 -15.90 -2.78 9.94
N THR A 50 -15.11 -3.86 9.85
CA THR A 50 -13.65 -3.81 10.04
C THR A 50 -12.97 -2.95 8.99
N CYS A 51 -13.42 -3.01 7.73
CA CYS A 51 -12.89 -2.18 6.65
C CYS A 51 -13.24 -0.70 6.85
N ALA A 52 -14.48 -0.42 7.28
CA ALA A 52 -14.92 0.95 7.58
C ALA A 52 -14.12 1.56 8.75
N HIS A 53 -13.94 0.81 9.86
CA HIS A 53 -13.14 1.27 10.98
C HIS A 53 -11.68 1.56 10.59
N LEU A 54 -11.06 0.68 9.79
CA LEU A 54 -9.69 0.87 9.33
C LEU A 54 -9.54 2.15 8.49
N LEU A 55 -10.44 2.39 7.55
CA LEU A 55 -10.42 3.59 6.71
C LEU A 55 -10.70 4.86 7.50
N GLN A 56 -11.62 4.80 8.47
CA GLN A 56 -11.92 5.94 9.33
C GLN A 56 -10.74 6.29 10.25
N SER A 57 -10.06 5.29 10.82
CA SER A 57 -8.84 5.49 11.59
C SER A 57 -7.69 6.05 10.75
N ALA A 58 -7.58 5.66 9.47
CA ALA A 58 -6.48 6.06 8.60
C ALA A 58 -6.70 7.43 7.90
N ALA A 59 -7.92 7.74 7.46
CA ALA A 59 -8.25 8.97 6.75
C ALA A 59 -8.85 10.06 7.65
N GLY A 60 -9.32 9.72 8.85
CA GLY A 60 -10.01 10.67 9.74
C GLY A 60 -11.33 11.20 9.17
N VAL A 61 -11.85 10.58 8.11
CA VAL A 61 -13.15 10.94 7.49
C VAL A 61 -14.26 10.08 8.08
N MET A 62 -15.43 10.66 8.29
CA MET A 62 -16.62 9.90 8.69
C MET A 62 -17.09 9.04 7.51
N ILE A 63 -17.08 7.72 7.69
CA ILE A 63 -17.69 6.78 6.75
C ILE A 63 -19.11 6.53 7.23
N PHE A 64 -20.09 7.02 6.46
CA PHE A 64 -21.48 6.59 6.62
C PHE A 64 -21.60 5.19 6.03
N ALA A 65 -21.74 4.19 6.91
CA ALA A 65 -22.06 2.81 6.56
C ALA A 65 -23.58 2.61 6.58
#